data_AF-Q7NFX7-F1
#
_entry.id   AF-Q7NFX7-F1
#
_cell.length_a   1.000
_cell.length_b   1.000
_cell.length_c   1.000
_cell.angle_alpha   90.00
_cell.angle_beta   90.00
_cell.angle_gamma   90.00
#
_symmetry.space_group_name_H-M   'P 1'
#
loop_
_entity.id
_entity.type
_entity.pdbx_description
1 polymer ?
#
loop_
_entity_poly.entity_id
_entity_poly.type
_entity_poly.pdbx_seq_one_letter_code
_entity_poly.pdbx_strand_id
1 'polypeptide(L)'
;MRTTMPRGASPDSLRNLRPRSRLYGELKKTREVSVTETGWQGVRALAASLDISVSELLERLGRDRRLLDGDDGAVEVGADDA
;
A
#
# COMPACT_ATOMS: atom_id res chain seq x y z
N MET A 1 -0.18 -0.45 37.06
CA MET A 1 0.92 0.44 36.65
C MET A 1 1.47 -0.06 35.31
N ARG A 2 1.48 0.75 34.24
CA ARG A 2 2.14 0.37 32.98
C ARG A 2 3.60 0.82 33.06
N THR A 3 4.54 -0.13 33.02
CA THR A 3 5.97 0.16 32.92
C THR A 3 6.26 0.68 31.52
N THR A 4 6.46 2.00 31.40
CA THR A 4 6.88 2.61 30.14
C THR A 4 8.36 2.27 29.92
N MET A 5 8.64 1.32 29.03
CA MET A 5 10.03 1.03 28.64
C MET A 5 10.60 2.14 27.76
N PRO A 6 11.91 2.43 27.86
CA PRO A 6 12.57 3.40 26.96
C PRO A 6 12.51 2.91 25.50
N ARG A 7 12.44 3.85 24.55
CA ARG A 7 12.48 3.52 23.11
C ARG A 7 13.70 2.66 22.81
N GLY A 8 13.50 1.57 22.07
CA GLY A 8 14.56 0.64 21.66
C GLY A 8 14.92 -0.43 22.70
N ALA A 9 14.31 -0.43 23.88
CA ALA A 9 14.60 -1.41 24.94
C ALA A 9 13.64 -2.61 24.97
N SER A 10 12.87 -2.84 23.91
CA SER A 10 12.02 -4.04 23.86
C SER A 10 12.91 -5.28 23.74
N PRO A 11 12.80 -6.27 24.65
CA PRO A 11 13.62 -7.48 24.63
C PRO A 11 13.43 -8.32 23.36
N ASP A 12 12.31 -8.14 22.66
CA ASP A 12 12.01 -8.84 21.41
C ASP A 12 12.55 -8.15 20.15
N SER A 13 13.18 -6.98 20.26
CA SER A 13 13.66 -6.21 19.10
C SER A 13 14.64 -7.00 18.23
N LEU A 14 15.57 -7.72 18.87
CA LEU A 14 16.53 -8.59 18.18
C LEU A 14 15.86 -9.84 17.57
N ARG A 15 14.79 -10.35 18.20
CA ARG A 15 14.05 -11.52 17.70
C ARG A 15 13.21 -11.18 16.46
N ASN A 16 12.78 -9.92 16.36
CA ASN A 16 11.99 -9.37 15.25
C ASN A 16 12.86 -8.93 14.06
N LEU A 17 14.18 -8.86 14.23
CA LEU A 17 15.16 -8.67 13.16
C LEU A 17 15.28 -9.94 12.33
N ARG A 18 14.28 -10.20 11.48
CA ARG A 18 14.35 -11.22 10.44
C ARG A 18 14.41 -10.54 9.08
N PRO A 19 15.23 -11.05 8.13
CA PRO A 19 15.12 -10.64 6.74
C PRO A 19 13.67 -10.87 6.32
N ARG A 20 12.95 -9.80 5.94
CA ARG A 20 11.58 -9.95 5.46
C ARG A 20 11.63 -10.81 4.20
N SER A 21 10.84 -11.88 4.19
CA SER A 21 10.60 -12.64 2.97
C SER A 21 10.10 -11.70 1.87
N ARG A 22 10.62 -11.88 0.65
CA ARG A 22 10.20 -11.08 -0.50
C ARG A 22 8.74 -11.42 -0.80
N LEU A 23 7.83 -10.48 -0.52
CA LEU A 23 6.39 -10.64 -0.80
C LEU A 23 6.11 -10.93 -2.29
N TYR A 24 6.98 -10.45 -3.19
CA TYR A 24 6.79 -10.53 -4.64
C TYR A 24 8.01 -11.10 -5.39
N GLY A 25 8.85 -11.92 -4.72
CA GLY A 25 10.03 -12.55 -5.33
C GLY A 25 11.21 -11.61 -5.66
N GLU A 26 10.94 -10.31 -5.82
CA GLU A 26 11.91 -9.26 -6.11
C GLU A 26 12.39 -8.53 -4.86
N LEU A 27 13.56 -7.91 -4.94
CA LEU A 27 14.03 -6.97 -3.93
C LEU A 27 13.18 -5.69 -4.00
N LYS A 28 12.65 -5.26 -2.85
CA LYS A 28 11.99 -3.97 -2.72
C LYS A 28 13.00 -2.86 -3.05
N LYS A 29 12.70 -2.03 -4.04
CA LYS A 29 13.49 -0.83 -4.36
C LYS A 29 12.94 0.35 -3.56
N THR A 30 13.80 1.02 -2.81
CA THR A 30 13.41 2.25 -2.10
C THR A 30 13.33 3.40 -3.10
N ARG A 31 12.22 4.14 -3.08
CA ARG A 31 12.03 5.40 -3.79
C ARG A 31 11.40 6.41 -2.85
N GLU A 32 11.81 7.66 -2.99
CA GLU A 32 11.22 8.78 -2.28
C GLU A 32 10.29 9.53 -3.24
N VAL A 33 9.10 9.89 -2.75
CA VAL A 33 8.10 10.62 -3.53
C VAL A 33 7.60 11.79 -2.69
N SER A 34 7.69 12.99 -3.25
CA SER A 34 7.11 14.18 -2.65
C SER A 34 5.64 14.29 -3.03
N VAL A 35 4.77 14.50 -2.04
CA VAL A 35 3.33 14.62 -2.25
C VAL A 35 2.81 15.85 -1.50
N THR A 36 1.71 16.42 -2.00
CA THR A 36 0.97 17.45 -1.25
C THR A 36 0.25 16.83 -0.07
N GLU A 37 -0.11 17.65 0.93
CA GLU A 37 -0.90 17.18 2.08
C GLU A 37 -2.24 16.59 1.64
N THR A 38 -2.93 17.24 0.70
CA THR A 38 -4.18 16.73 0.12
C THR A 38 -3.99 15.39 -0.59
N GLY A 39 -2.90 15.25 -1.36
CA GLY A 39 -2.56 13.99 -2.01
C GLY A 39 -2.30 12.88 -0.99
N TRP A 40 -1.59 13.20 0.08
CA TRP A 40 -1.30 12.25 1.17
C TRP A 40 -2.57 11.81 1.91
N GLN A 41 -3.50 12.73 2.15
CA GLN A 41 -4.82 12.43 2.73
C GLN A 41 -5.64 11.51 1.82
N GLY A 42 -5.69 11.81 0.52
CA GLY A 42 -6.40 10.99 -0.47
C GLY A 42 -5.87 9.55 -0.53
N VAL A 43 -4.54 9.38 -0.55
CA VAL A 43 -3.90 8.05 -0.54
C VAL A 43 -4.28 7.25 0.71
N ARG A 44 -4.31 7.89 1.89
CA ARG A 44 -4.73 7.21 3.14
C ARG A 44 -6.20 6.79 3.09
N ALA A 45 -7.07 7.67 2.60
CA ALA A 45 -8.50 7.39 2.48
C ALA A 45 -8.76 6.22 1.51
N LEU A 46 -8.09 6.21 0.36
CA LEU A 46 -8.20 5.13 -0.63
C LEU A 46 -7.68 3.79 -0.10
N ALA A 47 -6.56 3.80 0.61
CA ALA A 47 -6.05 2.58 1.24
C ALA A 47 -7.05 2.01 2.26
N ALA A 48 -7.67 2.88 3.06
CA ALA A 48 -8.68 2.50 4.03
C ALA A 48 -9.96 1.95 3.37
N SER A 49 -10.43 2.53 2.25
CA SER A 49 -11.62 2.02 1.55
C SER A 49 -11.42 0.65 0.92
N LEU A 50 -10.16 0.27 0.64
CA LEU A 50 -9.79 -1.02 0.07
C LEU A 50 -9.36 -2.06 1.12
N ASP A 51 -9.43 -1.72 2.41
CA ASP A 51 -8.94 -2.54 3.54
C ASP A 51 -7.49 -3.04 3.36
N ILE A 52 -6.62 -2.17 2.83
CA ILE A 52 -5.19 -2.45 2.65
C ILE A 52 -4.33 -1.37 3.28
N SER A 53 -3.07 -1.72 3.56
CA SER A 53 -2.09 -0.72 3.99
C SER A 53 -1.73 0.25 2.84
N VAL A 54 -1.36 1.49 3.17
CA VAL A 54 -0.84 2.46 2.19
C VAL A 54 0.36 1.90 1.42
N SER A 55 1.23 1.14 2.09
CA SER A 55 2.37 0.51 1.41
C SER A 55 1.94 -0.49 0.35
N GLU A 56 0.92 -1.30 0.65
CA GLU A 56 0.38 -2.27 -0.31
C GLU A 56 -0.30 -1.58 -1.49
N LEU A 57 -1.05 -0.50 -1.23
CA LEU A 57 -1.62 0.34 -2.27
C LEU A 57 -0.54 0.88 -3.23
N LEU A 58 0.54 1.47 -2.69
CA LEU A 58 1.63 2.02 -3.49
C LEU A 58 2.40 0.95 -4.26
N GLU A 59 2.60 -0.24 -3.67
CA GLU A 59 3.25 -1.36 -4.37
C GLU A 59 2.40 -1.86 -5.54
N ARG A 60 1.08 -1.94 -5.39
CA ARG A 60 0.17 -2.32 -6.48
C ARG A 60 0.17 -1.28 -7.60
N LEU A 61 0.06 0.01 -7.25
CA LEU A 61 0.14 1.12 -8.20
C LEU A 61 1.47 1.13 -8.97
N GLY A 62 2.60 1.00 -8.27
CA GLY A 62 3.92 1.01 -8.88
C GLY A 62 4.23 -0.21 -9.75
N ARG A 63 3.45 -1.29 -9.63
CA ARG A 63 3.57 -2.51 -10.44
C ARG A 63 2.54 -2.59 -11.56
N ASP A 64 1.77 -1.53 -11.80
CA ASP A 64 0.70 -1.48 -12.80
C ASP A 64 -0.33 -2.61 -12.63
N ARG A 65 -0.55 -3.04 -11.38
CA ARG A 65 -1.69 -3.91 -11.07
C ARG A 65 -2.91 -3.03 -11.11
N ARG A 66 -3.78 -3.24 -12.11
CA ARG A 66 -5.05 -2.53 -12.28
C ARG A 66 -5.81 -2.54 -10.96
N LEU A 67 -5.74 -1.42 -10.26
CA LEU A 67 -6.32 -1.22 -8.94
C LEU A 67 -7.71 -0.60 -9.03
N LEU A 68 -8.07 -0.17 -10.25
CA LEU A 68 -9.29 0.55 -10.62
C LEU A 68 -10.10 -0.22 -11.68
N ASP A 69 -9.78 -1.50 -11.94
CA ASP A 69 -10.72 -2.37 -12.63
C ASP A 69 -11.83 -2.65 -11.64
N GLY A 70 -12.83 -1.77 -11.63
CA GLY A 70 -14.11 -2.04 -11.00
C GLY A 70 -14.63 -3.33 -11.59
N ASP A 71 -14.94 -4.29 -10.74
CA ASP A 71 -15.83 -5.40 -11.08
C ASP A 71 -17.28 -4.88 -11.07
N ASP A 72 -17.51 -3.80 -11.80
CA ASP A 72 -18.79 -3.16 -12.01
C ASP A 72 -18.98 -3.04 -13.53
N GLY A 73 -19.16 -4.22 -14.14
CA GLY A 73 -19.81 -4.37 -15.43
C GLY A 73 -19.05 -3.78 -16.62
N ALA A 74 -18.70 -4.64 -17.56
CA ALA A 74 -18.47 -4.22 -18.93
C ALA A 74 -19.64 -3.32 -19.40
N VAL A 75 -19.43 -2.02 -19.49
CA VAL A 75 -20.28 -1.17 -20.31
C VAL A 75 -19.78 -1.39 -21.73
N GLU A 76 -20.42 -2.32 -22.43
CA GLU A 76 -20.30 -2.38 -23.88
C GLU A 76 -20.78 -1.04 -24.41
N VAL A 77 -19.83 -0.21 -24.87
CA VAL A 77 -20.15 0.94 -25.69
C VAL A 77 -20.57 0.37 -27.03
N GLY A 78 -21.88 0.12 -27.17
CA GLY A 78 -22.51 -0.10 -28.46
C GLY A 78 -22.18 1.09 -29.34
N ALA A 79 -21.35 0.87 -30.36
CA ALA A 79 -21.23 1.79 -31.46
C ALA A 79 -22.51 1.63 -32.30
N ASP A 80 -23.54 2.40 -31.94
CA ASP A 80 -24.71 2.60 -32.78
C ASP A 80 -24.29 3.24 -34.11
N ASP A 81 -24.97 2.77 -35.15
CA ASP A 81 -24.81 2.99 -36.59
C ASP A 81 -24.54 4.44 -37.03
N ALA A 82 -23.68 4.56 -38.06
CA ALA A 82 -23.58 5.71 -38.95
C ALA A 82 -23.78 5.27 -40.40
#